data_AF-A0A2E5I6U0-F1
#
_entry.id   AF-A0A2E5I6U0-F1
#
_cell.length_a   1.000
_cell.length_b   1.000
_cell.length_c   1.000
_cell.angle_alpha   90.00
_cell.angle_beta   90.00
_cell.angle_gamma   90.00
#
_symmetry.space_group_name_H-M   'P 1'
#
loop_
_entity.id
_entity.type
_entity.pdbx_description
1 polymer ?
#
loop_
_entity_poly.entity_id
_entity_poly.type
_entity_poly.pdbx_seq_one_letter_code
_entity_poly.pdbx_strand_id
1 'polypeptide(L)'
;MPQGQMKFSVVLVLLVGVMARGEMRHKVIFRGGSAMTGYVSEMTHDSLKVIPSSGGRQVSVALDTVLYVHNSKGKLFYLAPKIRKFFEKGLGRGGIITTVGGENIHYRRLGQELFMFAPRLVYETKEKSERHEIVLTDIHKIQLDHTVSEYAVKKGALAAAGVTTFLFLIEFKAIKELFNLSKLFKKANAAYKTGTTIIPVTTLGWVAYDFLRGERELIINPLREQQPF
;
A
#
# COMPACT_ATOMS: atom_id res chain seq x y z
N MET A 1 0.74 -75.96 -4.40
CA MET A 1 1.60 -74.86 -3.94
C MET A 1 1.42 -73.69 -4.90
N PRO A 2 0.62 -72.65 -4.57
CA PRO A 2 0.41 -71.52 -5.45
C PRO A 2 1.41 -70.39 -5.15
N GLN A 3 2.01 -69.98 -6.25
CA GLN A 3 2.95 -68.89 -6.48
C GLN A 3 2.17 -67.56 -6.58
N GLY A 4 2.74 -66.48 -6.04
CA GLY A 4 2.42 -65.12 -6.49
C GLY A 4 1.49 -64.27 -5.61
N GLN A 5 1.98 -63.84 -4.43
CA GLN A 5 1.43 -62.68 -3.72
C GLN A 5 2.55 -61.69 -3.37
N MET A 6 3.13 -61.03 -4.38
CA MET A 6 3.98 -59.84 -4.17
C MET A 6 3.72 -58.82 -5.28
N LYS A 7 2.51 -58.26 -5.34
CA LYS A 7 2.22 -57.06 -6.17
C LYS A 7 1.33 -56.01 -5.49
N PHE A 8 0.79 -56.27 -4.31
CA PHE A 8 -0.10 -55.31 -3.62
C PHE A 8 0.58 -54.39 -2.60
N SER A 9 1.81 -54.72 -2.15
CA SER A 9 2.47 -53.91 -1.11
C SER A 9 3.17 -52.66 -1.66
N VAL A 10 3.67 -52.69 -2.91
CA VAL A 10 4.38 -51.56 -3.51
C VAL A 10 3.43 -50.41 -3.87
N VAL A 11 2.18 -50.71 -4.23
CA VAL A 11 1.17 -49.69 -4.56
C VAL A 11 0.67 -48.98 -3.29
N LEU A 12 0.60 -49.67 -2.16
CA LEU A 12 0.20 -49.06 -0.88
C LEU A 12 1.26 -48.08 -0.35
N VAL A 13 2.55 -48.39 -0.52
CA VAL A 13 3.65 -47.48 -0.15
C VAL A 13 3.70 -46.26 -1.08
N LEU A 14 3.33 -46.41 -2.37
CA LEU A 14 3.26 -45.30 -3.32
C LEU A 14 2.08 -44.34 -3.02
N LEU A 15 0.98 -44.84 -2.46
CA LEU A 15 -0.19 -44.03 -2.09
C LEU A 15 0.01 -43.21 -0.80
N VAL A 16 0.82 -43.71 0.14
CA VAL A 16 1.21 -42.95 1.34
C VAL A 16 2.22 -41.83 0.99
N GLY A 17 3.01 -42.00 -0.07
CA GLY A 17 3.97 -40.99 -0.56
C GLY A 17 3.34 -39.70 -1.12
N VAL A 18 2.03 -39.67 -1.40
CA VAL A 18 1.35 -38.53 -2.06
C VAL A 18 0.68 -37.57 -1.07
N MET A 19 0.57 -37.93 0.22
CA MET A 19 -0.07 -37.09 1.24
C MET A 19 0.87 -36.14 1.99
N ALA A 20 2.15 -36.06 1.60
CA ALA A 20 3.02 -34.96 1.99
C ALA A 20 2.75 -33.71 1.13
N ARG A 21 1.48 -33.29 1.01
CA ARG A 21 1.18 -31.92 0.58
C ARG A 21 1.65 -31.02 1.72
N GLY A 22 2.89 -30.55 1.64
CA GLY A 22 3.46 -29.61 2.60
C GLY A 22 2.42 -28.53 2.91
N GLU A 23 2.05 -28.42 4.18
CA GLU A 23 1.03 -27.50 4.65
C GLU A 23 1.33 -26.11 4.08
N MET A 24 0.45 -25.60 3.22
CA MET A 24 0.59 -24.24 2.68
C MET A 24 0.37 -23.26 3.82
N ARG A 25 1.47 -22.86 4.47
CA ARG A 25 1.47 -21.84 5.51
C ARG A 25 1.30 -20.47 4.89
N HIS A 26 0.33 -19.73 5.40
CA HIS A 26 0.10 -18.34 5.09
C HIS A 26 0.75 -17.48 6.16
N LYS A 27 1.26 -16.33 5.75
CA LYS A 27 1.74 -15.27 6.62
C LYS A 27 0.85 -14.05 6.38
N VAL A 28 0.20 -13.62 7.44
CA VAL A 28 -0.65 -12.44 7.50
C VAL A 28 0.18 -11.32 8.09
N ILE A 29 0.40 -10.25 7.32
CA ILE A 29 1.16 -9.09 7.77
C ILE A 29 0.18 -8.01 8.19
N PHE A 30 0.29 -7.52 9.42
CA PHE A 30 -0.59 -6.50 9.98
C PHE A 30 -0.03 -5.10 9.79
N ARG A 31 -0.91 -4.11 9.79
CA ARG A 31 -0.57 -2.69 9.88
C ARG A 31 0.25 -2.45 11.14
N GLY A 32 1.40 -1.80 10.97
CA GLY A 32 2.37 -1.60 12.05
C GLY A 32 3.52 -2.61 12.06
N GLY A 33 3.51 -3.58 11.15
CA GLY A 33 4.65 -4.47 10.92
C GLY A 33 4.68 -5.73 11.78
N SER A 34 3.65 -6.04 12.58
CA SER A 34 3.54 -7.38 13.19
C SER A 34 3.08 -8.41 12.16
N ALA A 35 3.28 -9.70 12.46
CA ALA A 35 2.89 -10.79 11.56
C ALA A 35 2.34 -12.00 12.31
N MET A 36 1.42 -12.73 11.67
CA MET A 36 0.89 -14.01 12.14
C MET A 36 1.10 -15.07 11.07
N THR A 37 1.50 -16.28 11.48
CA THR A 37 1.61 -17.45 10.60
C THR A 37 0.49 -18.44 10.90
N GLY A 38 -0.15 -18.96 9.85
CA GLY A 38 -1.27 -19.88 9.99
C GLY A 38 -1.82 -20.37 8.66
N TYR A 39 -2.92 -21.10 8.69
CA TYR A 39 -3.70 -21.44 7.50
C TYR A 39 -4.89 -20.48 7.37
N VAL A 40 -4.93 -19.71 6.27
CA VAL A 40 -6.10 -18.88 5.95
C VAL A 40 -7.16 -19.80 5.35
N SER A 41 -8.23 -20.04 6.09
CA SER A 41 -9.31 -20.93 5.66
C SER A 41 -10.39 -20.22 4.85
N GLU A 42 -10.61 -18.93 5.14
CA GLU A 42 -11.68 -18.13 4.52
C GLU A 42 -11.31 -16.65 4.54
N MET A 43 -11.71 -15.91 3.50
CA MET A 43 -11.62 -14.46 3.42
C MET A 43 -13.00 -13.92 3.03
N THR A 44 -13.60 -13.13 3.92
CA THR A 44 -14.86 -12.41 3.66
C THR A 44 -14.56 -10.98 3.18
N HIS A 45 -15.59 -10.14 3.07
CA HIS A 45 -15.43 -8.74 2.69
C HIS A 45 -14.64 -7.92 3.73
N ASP A 46 -14.73 -8.29 5.00
CA ASP A 46 -14.27 -7.53 6.16
C ASP A 46 -13.32 -8.31 7.08
N SER A 47 -13.18 -9.62 6.89
CA SER A 47 -12.40 -10.47 7.79
C SER A 47 -11.64 -11.60 7.09
N LEU A 48 -10.59 -12.06 7.77
CA LEU A 48 -9.82 -13.26 7.46
C LEU A 48 -9.99 -14.25 8.59
N LYS A 49 -10.41 -15.48 8.27
CA LYS A 49 -10.40 -16.56 9.24
C LYS A 49 -9.09 -17.33 9.12
N VAL A 50 -8.34 -17.39 10.22
CA VAL A 50 -6.98 -17.94 10.27
C VAL A 50 -6.91 -19.01 11.36
N ILE A 51 -6.36 -20.18 11.01
CA ILE A 51 -5.99 -21.21 11.98
C ILE A 51 -4.51 -21.00 12.32
N PRO A 52 -4.16 -20.57 13.54
CA PRO A 52 -2.77 -20.26 13.91
C PRO A 52 -1.85 -21.49 13.82
N SER A 53 -0.60 -21.29 13.35
CA SER A 53 0.39 -22.37 13.32
C SER A 53 0.87 -22.80 14.71
N SER A 54 0.68 -21.97 15.74
CA SER A 54 0.96 -22.30 17.14
C SER A 54 -0.01 -23.34 17.74
N GLY A 55 -1.01 -23.78 16.96
CA GLY A 55 -2.16 -24.50 17.48
C GLY A 55 -3.21 -23.55 18.05
N GLY A 56 -4.46 -24.03 18.16
CA GLY A 56 -5.58 -23.28 18.71
C GLY A 56 -6.83 -23.28 17.84
N ARG A 57 -7.88 -22.61 18.32
CA ARG A 57 -9.12 -22.40 17.56
C ARG A 57 -8.89 -21.39 16.43
N GLN A 58 -9.70 -21.51 15.39
CA GLN A 58 -9.77 -20.53 14.31
C GLN A 58 -10.06 -19.14 14.87
N VAL A 59 -9.30 -18.14 14.41
CA VAL A 59 -9.41 -16.75 14.82
C VAL A 59 -9.92 -15.93 13.65
N SER A 60 -10.78 -14.95 13.92
CA SER A 60 -11.21 -13.95 12.93
C SER A 60 -10.38 -12.68 13.08
N VAL A 61 -9.78 -12.24 11.98
CA VAL A 61 -8.94 -11.05 11.90
C VAL A 61 -9.61 -10.05 10.97
N ALA A 62 -9.84 -8.82 11.43
CA ALA A 62 -10.42 -7.79 10.58
C ALA A 62 -9.45 -7.37 9.47
N LEU A 63 -9.91 -7.32 8.22
CA LEU A 63 -9.09 -7.00 7.03
C LEU A 63 -8.52 -5.59 7.07
N ASP A 64 -9.18 -4.67 7.77
CA ASP A 64 -8.69 -3.31 7.98
C ASP A 64 -7.39 -3.26 8.78
N THR A 65 -7.09 -4.28 9.59
CA THR A 65 -5.81 -4.40 10.30
C THR A 65 -4.71 -5.04 9.46
N VAL A 66 -5.05 -5.59 8.29
CA VAL A 66 -4.14 -6.40 7.47
C VAL A 66 -3.54 -5.54 6.36
N LEU A 67 -2.23 -5.66 6.17
CA LEU A 67 -1.49 -5.03 5.07
C LEU A 67 -1.49 -5.93 3.84
N TYR A 68 -1.09 -7.18 3.98
CA TYR A 68 -1.17 -8.17 2.90
C TYR A 68 -1.07 -9.59 3.45
N VAL A 69 -1.46 -10.56 2.62
CA VAL A 69 -1.39 -11.98 2.93
C VAL A 69 -0.62 -12.67 1.83
N HIS A 70 0.37 -13.47 2.20
CA HIS A 70 1.08 -14.34 1.26
C HIS A 70 1.27 -15.74 1.81
N ASN A 71 1.54 -16.72 0.94
CA ASN A 71 1.94 -18.06 1.39
C ASN A 71 3.47 -18.22 1.44
N SER A 72 3.90 -19.39 1.92
CA SER A 72 5.30 -19.85 1.94
C SER A 72 5.97 -19.91 0.56
N LYS A 73 5.19 -19.95 -0.53
CA LYS A 73 5.69 -19.90 -1.91
C LYS A 73 5.78 -18.48 -2.47
N GLY A 74 5.53 -17.45 -1.64
CA GLY A 74 5.57 -16.04 -2.05
C GLY A 74 4.36 -15.59 -2.88
N LYS A 75 3.29 -16.39 -2.96
CA LYS A 75 2.05 -15.98 -3.64
C LYS A 75 1.26 -15.02 -2.75
N LEU A 76 0.96 -13.83 -3.24
CA LEU A 76 0.03 -12.88 -2.62
C LEU A 76 -1.41 -13.30 -2.85
N PHE A 77 -2.21 -13.25 -1.78
CA PHE A 77 -3.65 -13.51 -1.79
C PHE A 77 -4.47 -12.25 -1.51
N TYR A 78 -3.90 -11.32 -0.76
CA TYR A 78 -4.53 -10.06 -0.41
C TYR A 78 -3.48 -8.97 -0.35
N LEU A 79 -3.82 -7.77 -0.84
CA LEU A 79 -3.01 -6.56 -0.75
C LEU A 79 -3.93 -5.41 -0.36
N ALA A 80 -3.64 -4.75 0.76
CA ALA A 80 -4.48 -3.65 1.24
C ALA A 80 -4.52 -2.50 0.23
N PRO A 81 -5.69 -1.87 0.02
CA PRO A 81 -5.82 -0.72 -0.89
C PRO A 81 -4.87 0.44 -0.55
N LYS A 82 -4.51 0.61 0.73
CA LYS A 82 -3.56 1.63 1.18
C LYS A 82 -2.16 1.42 0.58
N ILE A 83 -1.69 0.18 0.47
CA ILE A 83 -0.38 -0.13 -0.12
C ILE A 83 -0.40 0.22 -1.61
N ARG A 84 -1.44 -0.19 -2.32
CA ARG A 84 -1.60 0.11 -3.74
C ARG A 84 -1.60 1.62 -4.01
N LYS A 85 -2.41 2.38 -3.26
CA LYS A 85 -2.45 3.85 -3.36
C LYS A 85 -1.10 4.50 -3.04
N PHE A 86 -0.38 3.97 -2.06
CA PHE A 86 0.95 4.47 -1.71
C PHE A 86 1.95 4.27 -2.86
N PHE A 87 1.98 3.08 -3.47
CA PHE A 87 2.83 2.81 -4.63
C PHE A 87 2.45 3.65 -5.85
N GLU A 88 1.15 3.77 -6.14
CA GLU A 88 0.65 4.66 -7.21
C GLU A 88 1.10 6.12 -6.99
N LYS A 89 1.11 6.59 -5.73
CA LYS A 89 1.65 7.92 -5.35
C LYS A 89 3.17 7.99 -5.54
N GLY A 90 3.89 6.92 -5.27
CA GLY A 90 5.36 6.84 -5.35
C GLY A 90 5.92 6.61 -6.76
N LEU A 91 5.11 6.17 -7.72
CA LEU A 91 5.53 5.88 -9.09
C LEU A 91 6.30 7.04 -9.72
N GLY A 92 7.47 6.74 -10.26
CA GLY A 92 8.34 7.71 -10.91
C GLY A 92 9.10 8.65 -9.96
N ARG A 93 8.93 8.51 -8.64
CA ARG A 93 9.55 9.38 -7.63
C ARG A 93 10.73 8.68 -6.94
N GLY A 94 11.57 9.47 -6.28
CA GLY A 94 12.68 8.99 -5.45
C GLY A 94 12.27 8.72 -4.00
N GLY A 95 13.21 8.18 -3.24
CA GLY A 95 13.01 7.90 -1.82
C GLY A 95 14.06 6.94 -1.24
N ILE A 96 13.68 6.31 -0.14
CA ILE A 96 14.50 5.36 0.62
C ILE A 96 13.70 4.08 0.83
N ILE A 97 14.31 2.94 0.48
CA ILE A 97 13.82 1.61 0.86
C ILE A 97 14.68 1.14 2.03
N THR A 98 14.07 0.85 3.17
CA THR A 98 14.73 0.18 4.30
C THR A 98 14.43 -1.31 4.21
N THR A 99 15.46 -2.15 4.14
CA THR A 99 15.30 -3.61 4.10
C THR A 99 14.94 -4.17 5.47
N VAL A 100 14.44 -5.41 5.52
CA VAL A 100 14.21 -6.13 6.79
C VAL A 100 15.49 -6.38 7.59
N GLY A 101 16.66 -6.31 6.94
CA GLY A 101 17.97 -6.35 7.59
C GLY A 101 18.44 -5.00 8.15
N GLY A 102 17.68 -3.91 7.93
CA GLY A 102 18.02 -2.57 8.40
C GLY A 102 18.88 -1.74 7.44
N GLU A 103 19.18 -2.25 6.24
CA GLU A 103 19.94 -1.52 5.23
C GLU A 103 19.06 -0.49 4.52
N ASN A 104 19.61 0.69 4.22
CA ASN A 104 18.90 1.75 3.51
C ASN A 104 19.40 1.86 2.07
N ILE A 105 18.48 1.74 1.11
CA ILE A 105 18.73 1.84 -0.32
C ILE A 105 18.09 3.14 -0.81
N HIS A 106 18.92 4.09 -1.23
CA HIS A 106 18.46 5.33 -1.84
C HIS A 106 18.15 5.11 -3.32
N TYR A 107 16.91 5.37 -3.72
CA TYR A 107 16.46 5.22 -5.11
C TYR A 107 16.05 6.57 -5.71
N ARG A 108 16.30 6.73 -7.01
CA ARG A 108 15.92 7.91 -7.78
C ARG A 108 14.50 7.79 -8.33
N ARG A 109 14.13 6.60 -8.77
CA ARG A 109 12.85 6.35 -9.43
C ARG A 109 12.25 5.04 -8.96
N LEU A 110 11.00 5.10 -8.53
CA LEU A 110 10.19 3.92 -8.22
C LEU A 110 9.45 3.44 -9.47
N GLY A 111 9.65 2.19 -9.84
CA GLY A 111 8.82 1.47 -10.80
C GLY A 111 7.82 0.57 -10.09
N GLN A 112 6.88 0.00 -10.84
CA GLN A 112 5.89 -0.94 -10.30
C GLN A 112 5.95 -2.26 -11.06
N GLU A 113 6.20 -3.37 -10.35
CA GLU A 113 5.87 -4.72 -10.80
C GLU A 113 5.40 -5.62 -9.63
N LEU A 114 4.23 -5.32 -9.09
CA LEU A 114 3.59 -6.16 -8.07
C LEU A 114 2.77 -7.29 -8.72
N PHE A 115 3.43 -8.39 -9.08
CA PHE A 115 2.73 -9.61 -9.52
C PHE A 115 2.25 -10.45 -8.33
N MET A 116 1.27 -11.33 -8.58
CA MET A 116 0.73 -12.23 -7.55
C MET A 116 1.76 -13.22 -7.02
N PHE A 117 2.82 -13.53 -7.76
CA PHE A 117 3.86 -14.46 -7.34
C PHE A 117 5.17 -13.70 -7.12
N ALA A 118 5.70 -13.77 -5.90
CA ALA A 118 6.91 -13.06 -5.47
C ALA A 118 6.84 -11.56 -5.86
N PRO A 119 5.89 -10.79 -5.28
CA PRO A 119 5.70 -9.38 -5.63
C PRO A 119 7.02 -8.62 -5.50
N ARG A 120 7.42 -7.93 -6.57
CA ARG A 120 8.66 -7.17 -6.58
C ARG A 120 8.36 -5.68 -6.67
N LEU A 121 9.25 -4.92 -6.07
CA LEU A 121 9.30 -3.49 -6.25
C LEU A 121 10.49 -3.19 -7.15
N VAL A 122 10.23 -2.47 -8.23
CA VAL A 122 11.26 -2.05 -9.18
C VAL A 122 11.75 -0.68 -8.76
N TYR A 123 13.06 -0.47 -8.79
CA TYR A 123 13.64 0.85 -8.51
C TYR A 123 14.91 1.09 -9.33
N GLU A 124 15.24 2.36 -9.55
CA GLU A 124 16.49 2.79 -10.18
C GLU A 124 17.35 3.54 -9.14
N THR A 125 18.65 3.28 -9.11
CA THR A 125 19.59 4.00 -8.23
C THR A 125 20.22 5.19 -8.96
N LYS A 126 20.94 6.06 -8.23
CA LYS A 126 21.62 7.23 -8.82
C LYS A 126 22.88 6.85 -9.60
N GLU A 127 23.58 5.82 -9.15
CA GLU A 127 24.90 5.44 -9.66
C GLU A 127 24.81 4.69 -10.98
N LYS A 128 23.75 3.88 -11.17
CA LYS A 128 23.45 3.21 -12.42
C LYS A 128 21.96 3.35 -12.70
N SER A 129 21.60 3.82 -13.90
CA SER A 129 20.21 3.73 -14.39
C SER A 129 19.81 2.29 -14.76
N GLU A 130 20.39 1.32 -14.05
CA GLU A 130 20.03 -0.08 -14.14
C GLU A 130 18.77 -0.32 -13.31
N ARG A 131 17.89 -1.15 -13.85
CA ARG A 131 16.65 -1.54 -13.21
C ARG A 131 16.98 -2.57 -12.12
N HIS A 132 16.69 -2.23 -10.88
CA HIS A 132 16.81 -3.13 -9.74
C HIS A 132 15.45 -3.61 -9.26
N GLU A 133 15.42 -4.77 -8.61
CA GLU A 133 14.22 -5.38 -8.06
C GLU A 133 14.46 -5.85 -6.64
N ILE A 134 13.48 -5.63 -5.77
CA ILE A 134 13.49 -6.17 -4.41
C ILE A 134 12.14 -6.80 -4.10
N VAL A 135 12.14 -7.97 -3.47
CA VAL A 135 10.91 -8.67 -3.11
C VAL A 135 10.23 -7.91 -1.97
N LEU A 136 8.91 -7.76 -2.05
CA LEU A 136 8.11 -7.03 -1.05
C LEU A 136 8.35 -7.52 0.38
N THR A 137 8.61 -8.82 0.57
CA THR A 137 8.88 -9.46 1.86
C THR A 137 10.22 -9.09 2.49
N ASP A 138 11.17 -8.59 1.69
CA ASP A 138 12.48 -8.14 2.15
C ASP A 138 12.52 -6.64 2.45
N ILE A 139 11.41 -5.93 2.23
CA ILE A 139 11.26 -4.50 2.51
C ILE A 139 10.63 -4.32 3.88
N HIS A 140 11.34 -3.67 4.80
CA HIS A 140 10.76 -3.23 6.08
C HIS A 140 9.88 -2.00 5.87
N LYS A 141 10.44 -0.96 5.25
CA LYS A 141 9.79 0.35 5.11
C LYS A 141 10.16 1.02 3.80
N ILE A 142 9.24 1.81 3.26
CA ILE A 142 9.49 2.69 2.12
C ILE A 142 9.15 4.12 2.52
N GLN A 143 10.06 5.05 2.24
CA GLN A 143 9.88 6.48 2.45
C GLN A 143 9.99 7.18 1.09
N LEU A 144 8.98 7.97 0.72
CA LEU A 144 9.00 8.80 -0.48
C LEU A 144 9.68 10.14 -0.21
N ASP A 145 10.43 10.66 -1.18
CA ASP A 145 11.05 11.97 -1.10
C ASP A 145 10.03 13.13 -0.99
N HIS A 146 10.55 14.34 -0.71
CA HIS A 146 9.77 15.58 -0.59
C HIS A 146 8.91 15.94 -1.81
N THR A 147 9.10 15.29 -2.96
CA THR A 147 8.25 15.41 -4.16
C THR A 147 6.78 15.06 -3.91
N VAL A 148 6.47 14.39 -2.79
CA VAL A 148 5.09 14.16 -2.32
C VAL A 148 4.36 15.46 -1.95
N SER A 149 5.07 16.56 -1.69
CA SER A 149 4.46 17.87 -1.43
C SER A 149 3.60 18.36 -2.59
N GLU A 150 3.88 17.96 -3.83
CA GLU A 150 3.07 18.28 -5.00
C GLU A 150 1.60 17.82 -4.84
N TYR A 151 1.39 16.65 -4.23
CA TYR A 151 0.04 16.13 -4.00
C TYR A 151 -0.71 16.93 -2.94
N ALA A 152 -0.02 17.32 -1.87
CA ALA A 152 -0.54 18.21 -0.84
C ALA A 152 -0.87 19.60 -1.42
N VAL A 153 0.00 20.11 -2.30
CA VAL A 153 -0.22 21.37 -3.04
C VAL A 153 -1.47 21.28 -3.90
N LYS A 154 -1.63 20.21 -4.69
CA LYS A 154 -2.82 19.96 -5.52
C LYS A 154 -4.10 19.86 -4.68
N LYS A 155 -4.07 19.09 -3.57
CA LYS A 155 -5.20 19.00 -2.62
C LYS A 155 -5.58 20.38 -2.09
N GLY A 156 -4.61 21.15 -1.61
CA GLY A 156 -4.86 22.47 -1.05
C GLY A 156 -5.38 23.48 -2.07
N ALA A 157 -4.82 23.46 -3.28
CA ALA A 157 -5.28 24.32 -4.37
C ALA A 157 -6.72 23.99 -4.79
N LEU A 158 -7.05 22.70 -4.92
CA LEU A 158 -8.40 22.24 -5.27
C LEU A 158 -9.41 22.58 -4.17
N ALA A 159 -9.07 22.34 -2.90
CA ALA A 159 -9.92 22.69 -1.77
C ALA A 159 -10.20 24.20 -1.71
N ALA A 160 -9.16 25.02 -1.86
CA ALA A 160 -9.29 26.47 -1.87
C ALA A 160 -10.10 26.98 -3.07
N ALA A 161 -9.91 26.41 -4.26
CA ALA A 161 -10.73 26.70 -5.43
C ALA A 161 -12.20 26.38 -5.16
N GLY A 162 -12.50 25.20 -4.59
CA GLY A 162 -13.85 24.81 -4.21
C GLY A 162 -14.51 25.78 -3.22
N VAL A 163 -13.80 26.18 -2.16
CA VAL A 163 -14.28 27.18 -1.19
C VAL A 163 -14.55 28.53 -1.88
N THR A 164 -13.63 28.98 -2.73
CA THR A 164 -13.77 30.27 -3.44
C THR A 164 -14.98 30.25 -4.38
N THR A 165 -15.17 29.16 -5.14
CA THR A 165 -16.33 28.97 -6.01
C THR A 165 -17.63 28.94 -5.21
N PHE A 166 -17.65 28.24 -4.08
CA PHE A 166 -18.84 28.18 -3.22
C PHE A 166 -19.23 29.55 -2.67
N LEU A 167 -18.26 30.33 -2.18
CA LEU A 167 -18.49 31.70 -1.71
C LEU A 167 -19.02 32.60 -2.84
N PHE A 168 -18.43 32.49 -4.04
CA PHE A 168 -18.91 33.21 -5.21
C PHE A 168 -20.38 32.86 -5.54
N LEU A 169 -20.76 31.57 -5.49
CA LEU A 169 -22.12 31.13 -5.78
C LEU A 169 -23.14 31.58 -4.72
N ILE A 170 -22.78 31.65 -3.44
CA ILE A 170 -23.65 32.21 -2.39
C ILE A 170 -23.92 33.69 -2.65
N GLU A 171 -22.88 34.46 -2.97
CA GLU A 171 -23.03 35.87 -3.25
C GLU A 171 -23.76 36.13 -4.57
N PHE A 172 -23.67 35.21 -5.52
CA PHE A 172 -24.21 35.33 -6.86
C PHE A 172 -25.54 34.58 -6.99
N LYS A 173 -26.68 35.28 -6.84
CA LYS A 173 -28.03 34.71 -7.11
C LYS A 173 -28.13 34.31 -8.59
N ALA A 174 -27.81 33.05 -8.85
CA ALA A 174 -27.61 32.51 -10.19
C ALA A 174 -28.92 32.51 -11.01
N ILE A 175 -28.75 32.75 -12.32
CA ILE A 175 -29.73 32.96 -13.40
C ILE A 175 -30.07 34.44 -13.68
N LYS A 176 -30.48 35.27 -12.71
CA LYS A 176 -30.88 36.67 -13.00
C LYS A 176 -29.71 37.64 -13.18
N GLU A 177 -28.58 37.40 -12.52
CA GLU A 177 -27.43 38.32 -12.52
C GLU A 177 -26.36 38.00 -13.56
N LEU A 178 -26.46 36.85 -14.25
CA LEU A 178 -25.49 36.38 -15.25
C LEU A 178 -25.35 37.31 -16.46
N PHE A 179 -26.44 37.98 -16.84
CA PHE A 179 -26.44 38.94 -17.94
C PHE A 179 -25.98 40.35 -17.53
N ASN A 180 -25.78 40.61 -16.23
CA ASN A 180 -25.21 41.87 -15.76
C ASN A 180 -23.68 41.75 -15.69
N LEU A 181 -23.02 41.95 -16.83
CA LEU A 181 -21.58 41.82 -16.99
C LEU A 181 -20.80 42.68 -15.99
N SER A 182 -21.24 43.91 -15.70
CA SER A 182 -20.56 44.79 -14.74
C SER A 182 -20.53 44.21 -13.31
N LYS A 183 -21.65 43.65 -12.86
CA LYS A 183 -21.80 43.01 -11.55
C LYS A 183 -21.03 41.69 -11.49
N LEU A 184 -21.06 40.94 -12.59
CA LEU A 184 -20.29 39.70 -12.77
C LEU A 184 -18.78 39.97 -12.65
N PHE A 185 -18.23 40.93 -13.40
CA PHE A 185 -16.81 41.29 -13.34
C PHE A 185 -16.38 41.79 -11.95
N LYS A 186 -17.21 42.62 -11.29
CA LYS A 186 -16.91 43.11 -9.94
C LYS A 186 -16.84 41.96 -8.92
N LYS A 187 -17.79 41.03 -8.95
CA LYS A 187 -17.81 39.86 -8.05
C LYS A 187 -16.71 38.85 -8.39
N ALA A 188 -16.42 38.64 -9.67
CA ALA A 188 -15.31 37.78 -10.10
C ALA A 188 -13.95 38.34 -9.63
N ASN A 189 -13.74 39.66 -9.70
CA ASN A 189 -12.53 40.30 -9.21
C ASN A 189 -12.39 40.18 -7.67
N ALA A 190 -13.50 40.31 -6.94
CA ALA A 190 -13.51 40.06 -5.49
C ALA A 190 -13.15 38.60 -5.16
N ALA A 191 -13.77 37.64 -5.85
CA ALA A 191 -13.47 36.22 -5.70
C ALA A 191 -12.01 35.89 -6.06
N TYR A 192 -11.44 36.54 -7.08
CA TYR A 192 -10.03 36.38 -7.45
C TYR A 192 -9.07 36.86 -6.35
N LYS A 193 -9.33 38.02 -5.73
CA LYS A 193 -8.54 38.51 -4.58
C LYS A 193 -8.61 37.54 -3.38
N THR A 194 -9.79 37.01 -3.13
CA THR A 194 -10.00 35.97 -2.10
C THR A 194 -9.22 34.70 -2.44
N GLY A 195 -9.31 34.22 -3.68
CA GLY A 195 -8.60 33.02 -4.14
C GLY A 195 -7.08 33.14 -4.06
N THR A 196 -6.52 34.28 -4.48
CA THR A 196 -5.06 34.54 -4.42
C THR A 196 -4.50 34.57 -2.99
N THR A 197 -5.35 34.78 -1.99
CA THR A 197 -4.96 34.72 -0.56
C THR A 197 -5.21 33.34 0.04
N ILE A 198 -6.38 32.74 -0.21
CA ILE A 198 -6.78 31.47 0.39
C ILE A 198 -5.99 30.29 -0.20
N ILE A 199 -5.70 30.30 -1.50
CA ILE A 199 -5.01 29.19 -2.18
C ILE A 199 -3.62 28.94 -1.56
N PRO A 200 -2.70 29.92 -1.44
CA PRO A 200 -1.38 29.67 -0.84
C PRO A 200 -1.47 29.17 0.61
N VAL A 201 -2.33 29.77 1.44
CA VAL A 201 -2.49 29.41 2.85
C VAL A 201 -3.00 27.97 3.00
N THR A 202 -4.02 27.61 2.22
CA THR A 202 -4.60 26.26 2.25
C THR A 202 -3.61 25.22 1.75
N THR A 203 -2.86 25.54 0.68
CA THR A 203 -1.78 24.70 0.16
C THR A 203 -0.67 24.47 1.20
N LEU A 204 -0.18 25.52 1.86
CA LEU A 204 0.83 25.39 2.91
C LEU A 204 0.31 24.55 4.10
N GLY A 205 -0.96 24.76 4.49
CA GLY A 205 -1.62 23.97 5.52
C GLY A 205 -1.67 22.48 5.19
N TRP A 206 -2.03 22.12 3.95
CA TRP A 206 -2.02 20.72 3.50
C TRP A 206 -0.61 20.12 3.46
N VAL A 207 0.40 20.89 3.02
CA VAL A 207 1.79 20.42 3.02
C VAL A 207 2.27 20.12 4.45
N ALA A 208 1.98 21.00 5.41
CA ALA A 208 2.30 20.81 6.82
C ALA A 208 1.55 19.62 7.41
N TYR A 209 0.26 19.48 7.10
CA TYR A 209 -0.57 18.35 7.54
C TYR A 209 -0.04 17.00 7.03
N ASP A 210 0.22 16.88 5.72
CA ASP A 210 0.74 15.65 5.12
C ASP A 210 2.14 15.31 5.65
N PHE A 211 2.95 16.32 6.01
CA PHE A 211 4.25 16.13 6.65
C PHE A 211 4.11 15.54 8.08
N LEU A 212 3.24 16.11 8.91
CA LEU A 212 3.03 15.65 10.29
C LEU A 212 2.35 14.27 10.38
N ARG A 213 1.47 13.94 9.42
CA ARG A 213 0.78 12.64 9.36
C ARG A 213 1.66 11.48 8.87
N GLY A 214 2.88 11.74 8.40
CA GLY A 214 3.75 10.70 7.87
C GLY A 214 3.20 10.01 6.62
N GLU A 215 2.42 10.71 5.77
CA GLU A 215 1.86 10.14 4.52
C GLU A 215 2.94 9.69 3.50
N ARG A 216 4.21 9.94 3.81
CA ARG A 216 5.38 9.61 2.98
C ARG A 216 5.98 8.26 3.32
N GLU A 217 5.57 7.64 4.42
CA GLU A 217 6.15 6.41 4.91
C GLU A 217 5.12 5.27 4.90
N LEU A 218 5.59 4.09 4.49
CA LEU A 218 4.83 2.85 4.57
C LEU A 218 5.70 1.74 5.15
N ILE A 219 5.32 1.23 6.31
CA ILE A 219 5.92 0.02 6.90
C ILE A 219 5.20 -1.19 6.30
N ILE A 220 5.98 -2.11 5.74
CA ILE A 220 5.52 -3.28 4.99
C ILE A 220 5.79 -4.56 5.76
N ASN A 221 6.95 -4.70 6.42
CA ASN A 221 7.31 -5.86 7.23
C ASN A 221 7.93 -5.45 8.56
N PRO A 222 7.97 -6.34 9.58
CA PRO A 222 8.82 -6.12 10.74
C PRO A 222 10.31 -6.15 10.34
N LEU A 223 11.15 -5.49 11.14
CA LEU A 223 12.59 -5.74 11.09
C LEU A 223 12.84 -7.20 11.52
N ARG A 224 13.84 -7.86 10.94
CA ARG A 224 14.32 -9.12 11.52
C ARG A 224 14.97 -8.76 12.84
N GLU A 225 14.49 -9.36 13.93
CA GLU A 225 15.28 -9.38 15.16
C GLU A 225 16.66 -9.97 14.80
N GLN A 226 17.73 -9.27 15.14
CA GLN A 226 19.06 -9.88 15.18
C GLN A 226 18.96 -10.96 16.25
N GLN A 227 18.66 -12.20 15.86
CA GLN A 227 18.83 -13.32 16.76
C GLN A 227 20.32 -13.32 17.14
N PRO A 228 20.66 -13.16 18.43
CA PRO A 228 22.03 -13.35 18.84
C PRO A 228 22.39 -14.78 18.48
N PHE A 229 23.47 -14.91 17.70
CA PHE A 229 24.11 -16.18 17.37
C PHE A 229 24.47 -16.95 18.65
#